data_AF-A0A317ISQ1-F1
#
_entry.id   AF-A0A317ISQ1-F1
#
_cell.length_a   1.000
_cell.length_b   1.000
_cell.length_c   1.000
_cell.angle_alpha   90.00
_cell.angle_beta   90.00
_cell.angle_gamma   90.00
#
_symmetry.space_group_name_H-M   'P 1'
#
loop_
_entity.id
_entity.type
_entity.pdbx_description
1 polymer ?
#
loop_
_entity_poly.entity_id
_entity_poly.type
_entity_poly.pdbx_seq_one_letter_code
_entity_poly.pdbx_strand_id
1 'polypeptide(L)' 'MDITLTALAGLSQAESAVESAAARLSRAGLSPDGSSGDTVDLATEIVDLMTAKQQFQANLKSLETANEMTKHTLDILA' A
#
# COMPACT_ATOMS: atom_id res chain seq x y z
N MET A 1 19.37 12.76 0.91
CA MET A 1 18.57 11.54 0.66
C MET A 1 17.14 11.94 0.99
N ASP A 2 16.32 12.26 0.00
CA ASP A 2 14.96 12.79 0.21
C ASP A 2 14.00 11.66 0.59
N ILE A 3 13.87 11.44 1.90
CA ILE A 3 12.99 10.43 2.50
C ILE A 3 11.53 10.66 2.06
N THR A 4 11.15 11.92 1.84
CA THR A 4 9.85 12.35 1.33
C THR A 4 9.58 11.82 -0.08
N LEU A 5 10.56 11.89 -0.99
CA LEU A 5 10.44 11.39 -2.36
C LEU A 5 10.33 9.85 -2.38
N THR A 6 11.12 9.17 -1.55
CA THR A 6 11.06 7.70 -1.42
C THR A 6 9.74 7.25 -0.81
N ALA A 7 9.25 7.93 0.22
CA ALA A 7 7.96 7.64 0.85
C ALA A 7 6.80 7.87 -0.13
N LEU A 8 6.84 8.96 -0.92
CA LEU A 8 5.82 9.26 -1.93
C LEU A 8 5.79 8.20 -3.04
N ALA A 9 6.96 7.80 -3.55
CA ALA A 9 7.06 6.74 -4.54
C ALA A 9 6.53 5.39 -4.01
N GLY A 10 6.89 5.05 -2.76
CA GLY A 10 6.36 3.86 -2.09
C GLY A 10 4.85 3.92 -1.84
N LEU A 11 4.29 5.11 -1.57
CA LEU A 11 2.85 5.31 -1.40
C LEU A 11 2.09 5.04 -2.70
N SER A 12 2.57 5.61 -3.81
CA SER A 12 1.98 5.41 -5.13
C SER A 12 2.04 3.93 -5.58
N GLN A 13 3.14 3.24 -5.26
CA GLN A 13 3.27 1.83 -5.55
C GLN A 13 2.30 0.97 -4.71
N ALA A 14 2.12 1.29 -3.43
CA ALA A 14 1.16 0.60 -2.58
C ALA A 14 -0.29 0.82 -3.05
N GLU A 15 -0.63 2.03 -3.51
CA GLU A 15 -1.94 2.34 -4.09
C GLU A 15 -2.23 1.48 -5.33
N SER A 16 -1.26 1.38 -6.25
CA SER A 16 -1.39 0.52 -7.44
C SER A 16 -1.54 -0.97 -7.10
N ALA A 17 -0.86 -1.45 -6.03
CA ALA A 17 -1.01 -2.82 -5.55
C ALA A 17 -2.41 -3.07 -4.98
N VAL A 18 -2.96 -2.13 -4.21
CA VAL A 18 -4.33 -2.21 -3.66
C VAL A 18 -5.35 -2.24 -4.79
N GLU A 19 -5.21 -1.40 -5.81
CA GLU A 19 -6.16 -1.34 -6.93
C GLU A 19 -6.11 -2.63 -7.79
N SER A 20 -4.90 -3.16 -8.02
CA SER A 20 -4.71 -4.44 -8.70
C SER A 20 -5.35 -5.60 -7.92
N ALA A 21 -5.21 -5.60 -6.60
CA ALA A 21 -5.81 -6.61 -5.73
C ALA A 21 -7.34 -6.52 -5.73
N ALA A 22 -7.89 -5.31 -5.61
CA ALA A 22 -9.32 -5.07 -5.70
C ALA A 22 -9.90 -5.51 -7.06
N ALA A 23 -9.19 -5.24 -8.17
CA ALA A 23 -9.58 -5.67 -9.50
C ALA A 23 -9.61 -7.19 -9.62
N ARG A 24 -8.61 -7.91 -9.12
CA ARG A 24 -8.59 -9.39 -9.09
C ARG A 24 -9.74 -9.95 -8.28
N LEU A 25 -9.98 -9.37 -7.09
CA LEU A 25 -11.07 -9.76 -6.21
C LEU A 25 -12.45 -9.56 -6.86
N SER A 26 -12.65 -8.44 -7.57
CA SER A 26 -13.91 -8.16 -8.27
C SER A 26 -14.22 -9.19 -9.38
N ARG A 27 -13.18 -9.75 -10.01
CA ARG A 27 -13.31 -10.74 -11.09
C ARG A 27 -13.48 -12.16 -10.56
N ALA A 28 -13.05 -12.44 -9.34
CA ALA A 28 -13.20 -13.74 -8.68
C ALA A 28 -14.68 -14.16 -8.51
N GLY A 29 -15.62 -13.21 -8.50
CA GLY A 29 -17.06 -13.47 -8.42
C GLY A 29 -17.80 -13.68 -9.76
N LEU A 30 -17.11 -13.56 -10.91
CA LEU A 30 -17.73 -13.50 -12.24
C LEU A 30 -17.34 -14.66 -13.18
N SER A 31 -16.83 -15.79 -12.67
CA SER A 31 -16.49 -16.92 -13.53
C SER A 31 -17.74 -17.38 -14.32
N PRO A 32 -17.78 -17.27 -15.67
CA PRO A 32 -18.99 -17.55 -16.46
C PRO A 32 -19.33 -19.04 -16.50
N ASP A 33 -18.32 -19.87 -16.31
CA ASP A 33 -18.41 -21.31 -16.32
C ASP A 33 -18.14 -21.80 -14.91
N GLY A 34 -19.14 -22.39 -14.26
CA GLY A 34 -19.08 -22.97 -12.90
C GLY A 34 -18.07 -24.11 -12.72
N SER A 35 -17.03 -24.18 -13.53
CA SER A 35 -15.80 -24.91 -13.29
C SER A 35 -14.97 -24.18 -12.23
N SER A 36 -14.73 -24.86 -11.11
CA SER A 36 -13.73 -24.54 -10.08
C SER A 36 -12.29 -24.64 -10.63
N GLY A 37 -12.01 -23.99 -11.76
CA GLY A 37 -10.69 -23.80 -12.31
C GLY A 37 -10.17 -22.45 -11.87
N ASP A 38 -9.17 -22.47 -11.00
CA ASP A 38 -8.47 -21.29 -10.49
C ASP A 38 -9.31 -20.41 -9.55
N THR A 39 -9.73 -21.03 -8.45
CA THR A 39 -10.15 -20.33 -7.24
C THR A 39 -9.05 -19.34 -6.88
N VAL A 40 -9.22 -18.06 -7.20
CA VAL A 40 -8.44 -16.99 -6.58
C VAL A 40 -8.50 -17.27 -5.09
N ASP A 41 -7.36 -17.65 -4.51
CA ASP A 41 -7.32 -18.01 -3.11
C ASP A 41 -7.56 -16.71 -2.35
N LEU A 42 -8.82 -16.49 -1.97
CA LEU A 42 -9.28 -15.26 -1.34
C LEU A 42 -8.40 -14.92 -0.13
N ALA A 43 -7.86 -15.94 0.53
CA ALA A 43 -6.87 -15.78 1.59
C ALA A 43 -5.57 -15.11 1.09
N THR A 44 -5.03 -15.53 -0.05
CA THR A 44 -3.85 -14.91 -0.68
C THR A 44 -4.13 -13.46 -1.09
N GLU A 45 -5.27 -13.18 -1.71
CA GLU A 45 -5.60 -11.81 -2.13
C GLU A 45 -5.83 -10.87 -0.91
N ILE A 46 -6.43 -11.38 0.17
CA ILE A 46 -6.55 -10.64 1.43
C ILE A 46 -5.17 -10.39 2.06
N VAL A 47 -4.26 -11.37 2.03
CA VAL A 47 -2.88 -11.22 2.52
C VAL A 47 -2.11 -10.18 1.71
N ASP A 48 -2.26 -10.18 0.39
CA ASP A 48 -1.66 -9.20 -0.50
C ASP A 48 -2.20 -7.79 -0.20
N LEU A 49 -3.51 -7.66 0.00
CA LEU A 49 -4.15 -6.41 0.41
C LEU A 49 -3.65 -5.93 1.79
N MET A 50 -3.55 -6.82 2.77
CA MET A 50 -3.02 -6.50 4.11
C MET A 50 -1.56 -6.06 4.03
N THR A 51 -0.75 -6.72 3.19
CA THR A 51 0.65 -6.37 2.97
C THR A 51 0.78 -5.01 2.32
N ALA A 52 -0.01 -4.72 1.28
CA ALA A 52 -0.06 -3.41 0.65
C ALA A 52 -0.46 -2.31 1.63
N LYS A 53 -1.48 -2.56 2.48
CA LYS A 53 -1.87 -1.64 3.55
C LYS A 53 -0.74 -1.40 4.55
N GLN A 54 0.00 -2.44 4.93
CA GLN A 54 1.12 -2.31 5.87
C GLN A 54 2.25 -1.46 5.28
N GLN A 55 2.57 -1.66 4.00
CA GLN A 55 3.56 -0.87 3.26
C GLN A 55 3.14 0.60 3.15
N PHE A 56 1.86 0.87 2.85
CA PHE A 56 1.31 2.21 2.83
C PHE A 56 1.47 2.91 4.19
N GLN A 57 1.10 2.24 5.29
CA GLN A 57 1.24 2.78 6.65
C GLN A 57 2.70 3.03 7.03
N ALA A 58 3.63 2.17 6.62
CA ALA A 58 5.06 2.35 6.88
C ALA A 58 5.61 3.59 6.15
N ASN A 59 5.23 3.78 4.88
CA ASN A 59 5.63 4.95 4.09
C ASN A 59 5.04 6.24 4.68
N LEU A 60 3.77 6.22 5.08
CA LEU A 60 3.11 7.35 5.75
C LEU A 60 3.83 7.74 7.05
N LYS A 61 4.15 6.76 7.89
CA LYS A 61 4.86 7.01 9.15
C LYS A 61 6.27 7.57 8.92
N SER A 62 6.96 7.10 7.87
CA SER A 62 8.26 7.65 7.50
C SER A 62 8.16 9.12 7.08
N LEU A 63 7.09 9.49 6.37
CA LEU A 63 6.82 10.88 6.00
C LEU A 63 6.48 11.75 7.23
N GLU A 64 5.68 11.24 8.16
CA GLU A 64 5.38 11.92 9.44
C GLU A 64 6.66 12.17 10.25
N THR A 65 7.51 11.15 10.41
CA THR A 65 8.80 11.30 11.10
C THR A 65 9.71 12.31 10.41
N ALA A 66 9.74 12.34 9.07
CA ALA A 66 10.49 13.36 8.33
C ALA A 66 9.98 14.79 8.61
N ASN A 67 8.67 14.95 8.71
CA ASN A 67 8.05 16.23 9.06
C ASN A 67 8.35 16.65 10.51
N GLU A 68 8.26 15.73 11.46
CA GLU A 68 8.62 15.97 12.87
C GLU A 68 10.08 16.35 13.05
N MET A 69 11.00 15.67 12.37
CA MET A 69 12.43 16.03 12.38
C MET A 69 12.67 17.44 11.82
N THR A 70 11.95 17.80 10.76
CA THR A 70 12.04 19.15 10.16
C THR A 70 11.55 20.21 11.15
N LYS A 71 10.41 19.98 11.79
CA LYS A 71 9.85 20.87 12.80
C LYS A 71 10.79 21.04 14.00
N HIS A 72 11.32 19.95 14.55
CA HIS A 72 12.27 20.00 15.65
C HIS A 72 13.56 20.74 15.28
N THR A 73 14.03 20.60 14.04
CA THR A 73 15.20 21.34 13.56
C THR A 73 14.90 22.83 13.50
N LEU A 74 13.73 23.23 13.00
CA LEU A 74 13.30 24.62 12.99
C LEU A 74 13.13 25.19 14.40
N ASP A 75 12.55 24.42 15.34
CA ASP A 75 12.40 24.82 16.75
C ASP A 75 13.75 24.99 17.47
N ILE A 76 14.80 24.26 17.07
CA ILE A 76 16.16 24.43 17.63
C ILE A 76 16.86 25.69 17.06
N LEU A 77 16.55 26.08 15.81
CA LEU A 77 17.12 27.28 15.19
C LEU A 77 16.42 28.58 15.61
N ALA A 78 15.20 28.51 16.14
CA ALA A 78 14.40 29.65 16.61
C ALA A 78 14.83 30.11 18.02
#